data_AF-A0A0D6PD53-F1
#
_entry.id   AF-A0A0D6PD53-F1
#
_cell.length_a   1.000
_cell.length_b   1.000
_cell.length_c   1.000
_cell.angle_alpha   90.00
_cell.angle_beta   90.00
_cell.angle_gamma   90.00
#
_symmetry.space_group_name_H-M   'P 1'
#
loop_
_entity.id
_entity.type
_entity.pdbx_description
1 polymer ?
#
loop_
_entity_poly.entity_id
_entity_poly.type
_entity_poly.pdbx_seq_one_letter_code
_entity_poly.pdbx_strand_id
1 'polypeptide(L)'
;MRLPLIGNALPARLMAYASLVAAIIVSLWLAETTRHWRWVVATLAVLFLWPAQSAVKVIPFQPLFQPGQIQKAIGHDKNVLILPFGIFSPSMFWQMESGFAFSQAGGYLGFPPKRVQTNSKIMRLFFGFIDPGVVEALAVYCQTTHVDDLIVMPGTDQRLVDGLRSLQWPVKFMDGASIYSVPSLP
;
A
#
# COMPACT_ATOMS: atom_id res chain seq x y z
N MET A 1 -9.28 30.91 -18.48
CA MET A 1 -8.30 29.82 -18.72
C MET A 1 -8.13 29.03 -17.43
N ARG A 2 -8.65 27.80 -17.34
CA ARG A 2 -8.38 26.89 -16.22
C ARG A 2 -7.18 26.04 -16.61
N LEU A 3 -6.02 26.25 -15.99
CA LEU A 3 -4.85 25.39 -16.17
C LEU A 3 -5.10 24.05 -15.44
N PRO A 4 -5.41 22.95 -16.14
CA PRO A 4 -5.85 21.70 -15.51
C PRO A 4 -4.71 20.98 -14.77
N LEU A 5 -3.47 21.40 -14.98
CA LEU A 5 -2.26 20.77 -14.42
C LEU A 5 -1.93 21.25 -12.99
N ILE A 6 -2.40 22.43 -12.59
CA ILE A 6 -2.14 22.99 -11.24
C ILE A 6 -3.13 22.43 -10.22
N GLY A 7 -4.33 22.03 -10.66
CA GLY A 7 -5.40 21.55 -9.77
C GLY A 7 -5.13 20.24 -9.04
N ASN A 8 -4.14 19.45 -9.50
CA ASN A 8 -3.77 18.15 -8.92
C ASN A 8 -2.30 18.09 -8.45
N ALA A 9 -1.56 19.20 -8.54
CA ALA A 9 -0.22 19.25 -7.98
C ALA A 9 -0.33 19.36 -6.46
N LEU A 10 -0.10 18.24 -5.76
CA LEU A 10 0.03 18.22 -4.29
C LEU A 10 0.95 19.38 -3.87
N PRO A 11 0.53 20.31 -2.98
CA PRO A 11 1.33 21.49 -2.60
C PRO A 11 2.76 21.16 -2.17
N ALA A 12 2.95 19.97 -1.59
CA ALA A 12 4.25 19.42 -1.24
C ALA A 12 5.20 19.28 -2.45
N ARG A 13 4.72 18.83 -3.63
CA ARG A 13 5.56 18.72 -4.84
C ARG A 13 5.97 20.08 -5.36
N LEU A 14 5.09 21.08 -5.30
CA LEU A 14 5.42 22.44 -5.73
C LEU A 14 6.55 23.03 -4.88
N MET A 15 6.48 22.86 -3.56
CA MET A 15 7.53 23.34 -2.65
C MET A 15 8.86 22.62 -2.88
N ALA A 16 8.84 21.34 -3.24
CA ALA A 16 10.05 20.61 -3.62
C ALA A 16 10.73 21.16 -4.89
N TYR A 17 9.95 21.62 -5.88
CA TYR A 17 10.53 22.29 -7.06
C TYR A 17 11.08 23.67 -6.73
N ALA A 18 10.39 24.44 -5.88
CA ALA A 18 10.87 25.74 -5.43
C ALA A 18 12.19 25.63 -4.65
N SER A 19 12.30 24.64 -3.76
CA SER A 19 13.55 24.37 -3.04
C SER A 19 14.67 23.88 -3.96
N LEU A 20 14.36 23.10 -5.00
CA LEU A 20 15.33 22.69 -6.02
C LEU A 20 15.92 23.89 -6.77
N VAL A 21 15.08 24.82 -7.22
CA VAL A 21 15.54 26.04 -7.90
C VAL A 21 16.40 26.88 -6.97
N ALA A 22 15.99 27.06 -5.72
CA ALA A 22 16.80 27.76 -4.72
C ALA A 22 18.14 27.06 -4.49
N ALA A 23 18.17 25.73 -4.41
CA ALA A 23 19.40 24.95 -4.25
C ALA A 23 20.36 25.13 -5.44
N ILE A 24 19.85 25.17 -6.68
CA ILE A 24 20.67 25.43 -7.87
C ILE A 24 21.28 26.83 -7.82
N ILE A 25 20.48 27.85 -7.49
CA ILE A 25 20.96 29.25 -7.37
C ILE A 25 22.06 29.34 -6.30
N VAL A 26 21.83 28.74 -5.13
CA VAL A 26 22.82 28.70 -4.05
C VAL A 26 24.08 27.95 -4.49
N SER A 27 23.96 26.83 -5.20
CA SER A 27 25.10 26.06 -5.71
C SER A 27 25.95 26.85 -6.71
N LEU A 28 25.32 27.58 -7.64
CA LEU A 28 26.03 28.45 -8.58
C LEU A 28 26.76 29.59 -7.86
N TRP A 29 26.08 30.21 -6.89
CA TRP A 29 26.67 31.28 -6.09
C TRP A 29 27.87 30.79 -5.24
N LEU A 30 27.79 29.57 -4.68
CA LEU A 30 28.92 28.94 -3.97
C LEU A 30 30.10 28.62 -4.90
N ALA A 31 29.85 28.29 -6.16
CA ALA A 31 30.88 27.95 -7.14
C ALA A 31 31.70 29.17 -7.55
N GLU A 32 31.07 30.35 -7.66
CA GLU A 32 31.75 31.60 -8.03
C GLU A 32 32.47 32.26 -6.85
N THR A 33 32.04 32.04 -5.60
CA THR A 33 32.64 32.72 -4.45
C THR A 33 34.00 32.10 -4.07
N THR A 34 35.04 32.91 -3.87
CA THR A 34 36.37 32.43 -3.45
C THR A 34 36.56 32.36 -1.93
N ARG A 35 35.59 32.85 -1.16
CA ARG A 35 35.70 33.05 0.29
C ARG A 35 35.50 31.76 1.08
N HIS A 36 36.14 31.64 2.25
CA HIS A 36 36.19 30.42 3.07
C HIS A 36 34.83 30.00 3.68
N TRP A 37 33.92 30.95 3.92
CA TRP A 37 32.59 30.66 4.48
C TRP A 37 31.71 29.79 3.57
N ARG A 38 32.05 29.64 2.28
CA ARG A 38 31.35 28.73 1.36
C ARG A 38 31.33 27.29 1.88
N TRP A 39 32.42 26.86 2.51
CA TRP A 39 32.53 25.51 3.07
C TRP A 39 31.62 25.31 4.27
N VAL A 40 31.40 26.36 5.07
CA VAL A 40 30.46 26.32 6.20
C VAL A 40 29.04 26.12 5.69
N VAL A 41 28.63 26.88 4.67
CA VAL A 41 27.27 26.77 4.08
C VAL A 41 27.07 25.42 3.40
N ALA A 42 28.05 24.95 2.63
CA ALA A 42 27.99 23.64 1.98
C ALA A 42 27.87 22.50 3.01
N THR A 43 28.66 22.54 4.08
CA THR A 43 28.60 21.55 5.15
C THR A 43 27.25 21.58 5.86
N LEU A 44 26.73 22.76 6.16
CA LEU A 44 25.41 22.92 6.79
C LEU A 44 24.30 22.34 5.89
N ALA A 45 24.36 22.61 4.58
CA ALA A 45 23.40 22.09 3.61
C ALA A 45 23.43 20.56 3.56
N VAL A 46 24.62 19.94 3.53
CA VAL A 46 24.77 18.47 3.58
C VAL A 46 24.21 17.90 4.87
N LEU A 47 24.41 18.59 6.01
CA LEU A 47 23.93 18.15 7.32
C LEU A 47 22.40 18.22 7.42
N PHE A 48 21.78 19.26 6.85
CA PHE A 48 20.31 19.37 6.77
C PHE A 48 19.67 18.46 5.72
N LEU A 49 20.40 18.12 4.66
CA LEU A 49 19.98 17.13 3.66
C LEU A 49 20.31 15.70 4.09
N TRP A 50 20.99 15.52 5.22
CA TRP A 50 21.32 14.20 5.73
C TRP A 50 20.00 13.42 5.92
N PRO A 51 19.86 12.26 5.27
CA PRO A 51 18.58 11.56 5.29
C PRO A 51 18.23 11.20 6.73
N ALA A 52 17.05 11.63 7.17
CA ALA A 52 16.48 11.10 8.39
C ALA A 52 16.37 9.59 8.20
N GLN A 53 17.03 8.81 9.07
CA GLN A 53 16.91 7.36 9.05
C GLN A 53 15.46 7.03 9.40
N SER A 54 14.63 6.80 8.38
CA SER A 54 13.34 6.18 8.59
C SER A 54 13.59 4.71 8.86
N ALA A 55 12.96 4.18 9.91
CA ALA A 55 13.00 2.75 10.17
C ALA A 55 12.35 2.04 8.96
N VAL A 56 13.17 1.39 8.13
CA VAL A 56 12.67 0.50 7.09
C VAL A 56 11.99 -0.64 7.82
N LYS A 57 10.66 -0.69 7.74
CA LYS A 57 9.89 -1.78 8.33
C LYS A 57 10.21 -3.05 7.55
N VAL A 58 10.91 -4.00 8.17
CA VAL A 58 11.19 -5.30 7.57
C VAL A 58 9.85 -6.01 7.38
N ILE A 59 9.50 -6.28 6.12
CA ILE A 59 8.35 -7.12 5.79
C ILE A 59 8.81 -8.57 5.95
N PRO A 60 8.17 -9.38 6.81
CA PRO A 60 8.59 -10.75 7.00
C PRO A 60 8.39 -11.54 5.71
N PHE A 61 9.40 -12.33 5.36
CA PHE A 61 9.33 -13.28 4.26
C PHE A 61 8.13 -14.22 4.41
N GLN A 62 7.41 -14.48 3.32
CA GLN A 62 6.22 -15.34 3.30
C GLN A 62 6.36 -16.44 2.25
N PRO A 63 6.49 -17.72 2.64
CA PRO A 63 6.66 -18.83 1.69
C PRO A 63 5.56 -18.92 0.64
N LEU A 64 4.32 -18.58 1.01
CA LEU A 64 3.15 -18.59 0.14
C LEU A 64 3.36 -17.75 -1.13
N PHE A 65 4.07 -16.62 -1.02
CA PHE A 65 4.25 -15.66 -2.11
C PHE A 65 5.55 -15.86 -2.89
N GLN A 66 6.27 -16.96 -2.66
CA GLN A 66 7.37 -17.32 -3.55
C GLN A 66 6.86 -17.54 -4.98
N PRO A 67 7.68 -17.23 -6.00
CA PRO A 67 7.33 -17.49 -7.39
C PRO A 67 6.87 -18.94 -7.60
N GLY A 68 5.66 -19.12 -8.14
CA GLY A 68 5.07 -20.43 -8.42
C GLY A 68 4.30 -21.07 -7.26
N GLN A 69 4.52 -20.66 -6.00
CA GLN A 69 3.81 -21.25 -4.85
C GLN A 69 2.39 -20.74 -4.74
N ILE A 70 2.19 -19.43 -4.85
CA ILE A 70 0.85 -18.86 -4.80
C ILE A 70 -0.03 -19.41 -5.93
N GLN A 71 0.50 -19.63 -7.14
CA GLN A 71 -0.26 -20.21 -8.24
C GLN A 71 -0.68 -21.66 -7.97
N LYS A 72 0.10 -22.44 -7.21
CA LYS A 72 -0.32 -23.77 -6.76
C LYS A 72 -1.42 -23.68 -5.72
N ALA A 73 -1.42 -22.63 -4.90
CA ALA A 73 -2.42 -22.41 -3.87
C ALA A 73 -3.77 -22.00 -4.46
N ILE A 74 -3.81 -20.95 -5.30
CA ILE A 74 -5.06 -20.32 -5.77
C ILE A 74 -5.37 -20.59 -7.25
N GLY A 75 -4.39 -21.04 -8.04
CA GLY A 75 -4.48 -21.13 -9.50
C GLY A 75 -3.88 -19.92 -10.21
N HIS A 76 -4.09 -19.85 -11.53
CA HIS A 76 -3.62 -18.75 -12.38
C HIS A 76 -4.72 -17.68 -12.54
N ASP A 77 -4.30 -16.45 -12.83
CA ASP A 77 -5.17 -15.31 -13.17
C ASP A 77 -6.24 -14.96 -12.13
N LYS A 78 -5.95 -15.27 -10.85
CA LYS A 78 -6.84 -14.99 -9.73
C LYS A 78 -6.81 -13.54 -9.30
N ASN A 79 -7.96 -13.01 -8.91
CA ASN A 79 -8.07 -11.73 -8.23
C ASN A 79 -8.25 -11.94 -6.75
N VAL A 80 -7.30 -11.49 -5.93
CA VAL A 80 -7.29 -11.75 -4.50
C VAL A 80 -7.47 -10.49 -3.68
N LEU A 81 -7.96 -10.66 -2.45
CA LEU A 81 -7.88 -9.63 -1.43
C LEU A 81 -7.02 -10.16 -0.28
N ILE A 82 -6.00 -9.41 0.12
CA ILE A 82 -5.07 -9.85 1.16
C ILE A 82 -5.29 -9.01 2.43
N LEU A 83 -5.50 -9.66 3.57
CA LEU A 83 -5.53 -9.05 4.88
C LEU A 83 -4.19 -9.20 5.60
N PRO A 84 -3.73 -8.21 6.38
CA PRO A 84 -4.40 -6.93 6.70
C PRO A 84 -4.56 -6.01 5.47
N PHE A 85 -5.70 -5.33 5.35
CA PHE A 85 -6.06 -4.49 4.20
C PHE A 85 -5.67 -3.02 4.41
N GLY A 86 -5.39 -2.30 3.32
CA GLY A 86 -5.29 -0.85 3.32
C GLY A 86 -3.87 -0.27 3.28
N ILE A 87 -3.72 0.97 3.76
CA ILE A 87 -2.49 1.77 3.60
C ILE A 87 -1.25 1.17 4.27
N PHE A 88 -1.45 0.34 5.29
CA PHE A 88 -0.37 -0.33 6.03
C PHE A 88 -0.13 -1.78 5.60
N SER A 89 -0.82 -2.23 4.54
CA SER A 89 -0.74 -3.61 4.07
C SER A 89 0.55 -3.86 3.28
N PRO A 90 1.27 -4.97 3.54
CA PRO A 90 2.36 -5.44 2.69
C PRO A 90 1.89 -6.18 1.43
N SER A 91 0.59 -6.19 1.10
CA SER A 91 0.03 -6.97 -0.01
C SER A 91 0.69 -6.70 -1.36
N MET A 92 1.05 -5.44 -1.64
CA MET A 92 1.74 -5.07 -2.89
C MET A 92 3.19 -5.57 -2.93
N PHE A 93 3.85 -5.67 -1.78
CA PHE A 93 5.19 -6.27 -1.71
C PHE A 93 5.13 -7.76 -2.04
N TRP A 94 4.17 -8.48 -1.48
CA TRP A 94 3.95 -9.89 -1.77
C TRP A 94 3.52 -10.16 -3.22
N GLN A 95 2.73 -9.26 -3.82
CA GLN A 95 2.42 -9.34 -5.24
C GLN A 95 3.70 -9.24 -6.10
N MET A 96 4.58 -8.29 -5.79
CA MET A 96 5.87 -8.14 -6.47
C MET A 96 6.77 -9.37 -6.24
N GLU A 97 6.88 -9.87 -5.01
CA GLU A 97 7.69 -11.05 -4.64
C GLU A 97 7.27 -12.30 -5.40
N SER A 98 5.97 -12.46 -5.63
CA SER A 98 5.41 -13.57 -6.43
C SER A 98 5.65 -13.44 -7.94
N GLY A 99 6.28 -12.36 -8.40
CA GLY A 99 6.43 -12.06 -9.83
C GLY A 99 5.12 -11.64 -10.49
N PHE A 100 4.23 -10.96 -9.74
CA PHE A 100 2.91 -10.54 -10.21
C PHE A 100 2.01 -11.71 -10.63
N ALA A 101 2.07 -12.80 -9.87
CA ALA A 101 1.33 -14.04 -10.10
C ALA A 101 -0.21 -13.92 -10.06
N PHE A 102 -0.73 -12.85 -9.48
CA PHE A 102 -2.16 -12.61 -9.25
C PHE A 102 -2.48 -11.13 -9.36
N SER A 103 -3.76 -10.82 -9.62
CA SER A 103 -4.31 -9.47 -9.48
C SER A 103 -4.87 -9.27 -8.07
N GLN A 104 -4.98 -8.02 -7.61
CA GLN A 104 -5.52 -7.75 -6.28
C GLN A 104 -6.60 -6.66 -6.29
N ALA A 105 -7.66 -6.87 -5.52
CA ALA A 105 -8.71 -5.88 -5.26
C ALA A 105 -8.36 -4.91 -4.12
N GLY A 106 -7.09 -4.91 -3.68
CA GLY A 106 -6.55 -4.03 -2.65
C GLY A 106 -5.35 -3.22 -3.11
N GLY A 107 -4.46 -2.91 -2.17
CA GLY A 107 -3.26 -2.11 -2.40
C GLY A 107 -3.45 -0.60 -2.22
N TYR A 108 -2.33 0.12 -2.20
CA TYR A 108 -2.28 1.57 -1.99
C TYR A 108 -1.42 2.23 -3.06
N LEU A 109 -2.06 3.06 -3.90
CA LEU A 109 -1.42 3.79 -5.00
C LEU A 109 -1.24 5.29 -4.66
N GLY A 110 -1.05 5.62 -3.38
CA GLY A 110 -1.04 7.01 -2.89
C GLY A 110 -2.42 7.52 -2.46
N PHE A 111 -3.50 6.97 -3.03
CA PHE A 111 -4.89 7.21 -2.61
C PHE A 111 -5.69 5.90 -2.62
N PRO A 112 -6.73 5.77 -1.78
CA PRO A 112 -7.64 4.63 -1.83
C PRO A 112 -8.35 4.58 -3.20
N PRO A 113 -8.49 3.41 -3.84
CA PRO A 113 -9.25 3.29 -5.09
C PRO A 113 -10.69 3.79 -4.93
N LYS A 114 -11.30 4.33 -6.00
CA LYS A 114 -12.68 4.89 -5.96
C LYS A 114 -13.71 3.91 -5.37
N ARG A 115 -13.56 2.62 -5.65
CA ARG A 115 -14.42 1.56 -5.12
C ARG A 115 -14.34 1.45 -3.60
N VAL A 116 -13.15 1.62 -3.02
CA VAL A 116 -12.93 1.70 -1.56
C VAL A 116 -13.59 2.94 -0.99
N GLN A 117 -13.44 4.09 -1.66
CA GLN A 117 -14.00 5.38 -1.19
C GLN A 117 -15.54 5.39 -1.14
N THR A 118 -16.19 4.59 -1.97
CA THR A 118 -17.66 4.57 -2.08
C THR A 118 -18.33 3.87 -0.89
N ASN A 119 -17.60 3.01 -0.17
CA ASN A 119 -18.10 2.32 1.01
C ASN A 119 -17.36 2.84 2.26
N SER A 120 -18.09 3.55 3.13
CA SER A 120 -17.50 4.17 4.32
C SER A 120 -16.84 3.16 5.27
N LYS A 121 -17.37 1.94 5.39
CA LYS A 121 -16.79 0.89 6.23
C LYS A 121 -15.50 0.33 5.64
N ILE A 122 -15.46 0.12 4.33
CA ILE A 122 -14.24 -0.33 3.63
C ILE A 122 -13.18 0.77 3.62
N MET A 123 -13.59 2.03 3.45
CA MET A 123 -12.70 3.18 3.58
C MET A 123 -12.12 3.30 5.00
N ARG A 124 -12.91 3.06 6.04
CA ARG A 124 -12.43 3.05 7.42
C ARG A 124 -11.50 1.86 7.69
N LEU A 125 -11.84 0.68 7.18
CA LEU A 125 -10.96 -0.49 7.21
C LEU A 125 -9.63 -0.23 6.49
N PHE A 126 -9.64 0.51 5.38
CA PHE A 126 -8.45 0.89 4.63
C PHE A 126 -7.44 1.70 5.48
N PHE A 127 -7.92 2.44 6.48
CA PHE A 127 -7.09 3.15 7.45
C PHE A 127 -6.85 2.37 8.75
N GLY A 128 -7.28 1.12 8.83
CA GLY A 128 -7.09 0.23 9.99
C GLY A 128 -8.20 0.28 11.04
N PHE A 129 -9.32 0.97 10.77
CA PHE A 129 -10.45 1.00 11.70
C PHE A 129 -11.38 -0.19 11.47
N ILE A 130 -11.71 -0.90 12.54
CA ILE A 130 -12.60 -2.07 12.51
C ILE A 130 -13.91 -1.69 13.20
N ASP A 131 -14.91 -1.37 12.39
CA ASP A 131 -16.23 -0.95 12.83
C ASP A 131 -17.23 -2.11 12.84
N PRO A 132 -18.34 -1.99 13.59
CA PRO A 132 -19.44 -2.95 13.50
C PRO A 132 -19.97 -3.12 12.07
N GLY A 133 -20.13 -4.38 11.67
CA GLY A 133 -20.64 -4.74 10.36
C GLY A 133 -19.63 -4.55 9.21
N VAL A 134 -18.32 -4.48 9.51
CA VAL A 134 -17.26 -4.35 8.50
C VAL A 134 -17.06 -5.65 7.72
N VAL A 135 -17.36 -6.80 8.31
CA VAL A 135 -17.18 -8.13 7.71
C VAL A 135 -18.17 -8.34 6.56
N GLU A 136 -19.42 -7.94 6.77
CA GLU A 136 -20.48 -7.96 5.76
C GLU A 136 -20.17 -6.98 4.64
N ALA A 137 -19.67 -5.79 4.97
CA ALA A 137 -19.20 -4.85 3.97
C ALA A 137 -18.01 -5.40 3.17
N LEU A 138 -17.09 -6.12 3.83
CA LEU A 138 -15.95 -6.77 3.20
C LEU A 138 -16.40 -7.89 2.27
N ALA A 139 -17.38 -8.69 2.68
CA ALA A 139 -17.97 -9.73 1.86
C ALA A 139 -18.60 -9.16 0.57
N VAL A 140 -19.41 -8.11 0.71
CA VAL A 140 -19.98 -7.37 -0.43
C VAL A 140 -18.88 -6.76 -1.29
N TYR A 141 -17.82 -6.21 -0.69
CA TYR A 141 -16.69 -5.66 -1.43
C TYR A 141 -15.98 -6.74 -2.27
N CYS A 142 -15.68 -7.90 -1.69
CA CYS A 142 -15.09 -9.04 -2.40
C CYS A 142 -15.95 -9.44 -3.61
N GLN A 143 -17.25 -9.58 -3.42
CA GLN A 143 -18.18 -9.96 -4.49
C GLN A 143 -18.25 -8.90 -5.60
N THR A 144 -18.41 -7.62 -5.24
CA THR A 144 -18.54 -6.51 -6.21
C THR A 144 -17.24 -6.16 -6.93
N THR A 145 -16.09 -6.61 -6.41
CA THR A 145 -14.78 -6.47 -7.05
C THR A 145 -14.29 -7.75 -7.71
N HIS A 146 -15.12 -8.79 -7.77
CA HIS A 146 -14.79 -10.09 -8.35
C HIS A 146 -13.52 -10.69 -7.74
N VAL A 147 -13.41 -10.65 -6.41
CA VAL A 147 -12.36 -11.38 -5.68
C VAL A 147 -12.69 -12.86 -5.73
N ASP A 148 -11.75 -13.68 -6.17
CA ASP A 148 -11.82 -15.14 -6.13
C ASP A 148 -11.47 -15.69 -4.75
N ASP A 149 -10.37 -15.19 -4.17
CA ASP A 149 -9.84 -15.69 -2.90
C ASP A 149 -9.46 -14.53 -1.97
N LEU A 150 -9.97 -14.59 -0.73
CA LEU A 150 -9.59 -13.72 0.37
C LEU A 150 -8.51 -14.40 1.20
N ILE A 151 -7.29 -13.86 1.17
CA ILE A 151 -6.12 -14.40 1.86
C ILE A 151 -5.92 -13.65 3.17
N VAL A 152 -6.02 -14.35 4.29
CA VAL A 152 -5.82 -13.82 5.63
C VAL A 152 -4.43 -14.21 6.12
N MET A 153 -3.55 -13.22 6.22
CA MET A 153 -2.17 -13.42 6.64
C MET A 153 -2.01 -13.24 8.16
N PRO A 154 -0.92 -13.81 8.75
CA PRO A 154 -0.54 -13.53 10.12
C PRO A 154 -0.44 -12.02 10.40
N GLY A 155 -0.97 -11.58 11.53
CA GLY A 155 -1.05 -10.16 11.89
C GLY A 155 -2.34 -9.47 11.46
N THR A 156 -3.28 -10.17 10.82
CA THR A 156 -4.66 -9.68 10.66
C THR A 156 -5.34 -9.59 12.04
N ASP A 157 -6.07 -8.50 12.30
CA ASP A 157 -6.79 -8.29 13.56
C ASP A 157 -7.79 -9.43 13.83
N GLN A 158 -7.78 -9.97 15.05
CA GLN A 158 -8.56 -11.14 15.41
C GLN A 158 -10.07 -10.93 15.23
N ARG A 159 -10.57 -9.69 15.39
CA ARG A 159 -11.99 -9.38 15.18
C ARG A 159 -12.43 -9.62 13.74
N LEU A 160 -11.55 -9.34 12.77
CA LEU A 160 -11.80 -9.67 11.36
C LEU A 160 -11.73 -11.17 11.12
N VAL A 161 -10.74 -11.85 11.72
CA VAL A 161 -10.60 -13.30 11.60
C VAL A 161 -11.83 -14.03 12.13
N ASP A 162 -12.31 -13.66 13.32
CA ASP A 162 -13.49 -14.26 13.95
C ASP A 162 -14.77 -13.95 13.15
N GLY A 163 -14.89 -12.72 12.64
CA GLY A 163 -15.97 -12.34 11.75
C GLY A 163 -15.99 -13.13 10.44
N LEU A 164 -14.84 -13.33 9.79
CA LEU A 164 -14.78 -14.10 8.54
C LEU A 164 -15.18 -15.56 8.72
N ARG A 165 -14.94 -16.15 9.90
CA ARG A 165 -15.40 -17.51 10.21
C ARG A 165 -16.93 -17.63 10.21
N SER A 166 -17.65 -16.55 10.52
CA SER A 166 -19.12 -16.56 10.50
C SER A 166 -19.71 -16.58 9.09
N LEU A 167 -18.93 -16.23 8.05
CA LEU A 167 -19.37 -16.25 6.65
C LEU A 167 -19.49 -17.67 6.06
N GLN A 168 -18.93 -18.68 6.75
CA GLN A 168 -18.95 -20.09 6.33
C GLN A 168 -18.42 -20.32 4.90
N TRP A 169 -17.54 -19.46 4.41
CA TRP A 169 -16.89 -19.65 3.12
C TRP A 169 -15.90 -20.82 3.17
N PRO A 170 -15.72 -21.58 2.06
CA PRO A 170 -14.71 -22.63 1.98
C PRO A 170 -13.33 -22.06 2.31
N VAL A 171 -12.62 -22.68 3.25
CA VAL A 171 -11.32 -22.22 3.73
C VAL A 171 -10.29 -23.33 3.63
N LYS A 172 -9.09 -22.98 3.17
CA LYS A 172 -7.89 -23.84 3.21
C LYS A 172 -6.77 -23.10 3.93
N PHE A 173 -5.93 -23.86 4.63
CA PHE A 173 -4.77 -23.32 5.32
C PHE A 173 -3.49 -23.73 4.60
N MET A 174 -2.61 -22.77 4.34
CA MET A 174 -1.34 -23.01 3.63
C MET A 174 -0.31 -21.99 4.07
N ASP A 175 0.90 -22.46 4.41
CA ASP A 175 2.06 -21.61 4.74
C ASP A 175 1.78 -20.48 5.76
N GLY A 176 0.94 -20.75 6.76
CA GLY A 176 0.58 -19.77 7.79
C GLY A 176 -0.58 -18.83 7.43
N ALA A 177 -1.15 -18.95 6.23
CA ALA A 177 -2.27 -18.15 5.75
C ALA A 177 -3.57 -18.96 5.67
N SER A 178 -4.70 -18.28 5.91
CA SER A 178 -6.03 -18.84 5.64
C SER A 178 -6.58 -18.26 4.34
N ILE A 179 -6.86 -19.11 3.37
CA ILE A 179 -7.37 -18.72 2.05
C ILE A 179 -8.85 -19.09 2.00
N TYR A 180 -9.72 -18.07 1.97
CA TYR A 180 -11.16 -18.23 1.86
C TYR A 180 -11.58 -18.03 0.40
N SER A 181 -12.25 -19.02 -0.20
CA SER A 181 -12.79 -18.89 -1.55
C SER A 181 -14.12 -18.14 -1.51
N VAL A 182 -14.19 -17.03 -2.24
CA VAL A 182 -15.35 -16.15 -2.26
C VAL A 182 -16.43 -16.77 -3.15
N PRO A 183 -17.66 -16.94 -2.66
CA PRO A 183 -18.76 -17.42 -3.50
C PRO A 183 -19.06 -16.42 -4.61
N SER A 184 -19.21 -16.92 -5.84
CA SER A 184 -19.73 -16.14 -6.95
C SER A 184 -21.18 -15.72 -6.67
N LEU A 185 -21.51 -14.45 -6.92
CA LEU A 185 -22.91 -14.03 -6.97
C LEU A 185 -23.62 -14.79 -8.10
N PRO A 186 -24.86 -15.27 -7.86
CA PRO A 186 -25.69 -15.89 -8.90
C PRO A 186 -26.04 -14.93 -10.03
#